data_AF-A0A9E1Q9C9-F1
#
_entry.id   AF-A0A9E1Q9C9-F1
#
_cell.length_a   1.000
_cell.length_b   1.000
_cell.length_c   1.000
_cell.angle_alpha   90.00
_cell.angle_beta   90.00
_cell.angle_gamma   90.00
#
_symmetry.space_group_name_H-M   'P 1'
#
loop_
_entity.id
_entity.type
_entity.pdbx_description
1 polymer ?
#
loop_
_entity_poly.entity_id
_entity_poly.type
_entity_poly.pdbx_seq_one_letter_code
_entity_poly.pdbx_strand_id
1 'polypeptide(L)'
;LKLEDVPVIVKPFTGGNKDSEFVLYEVSSSAFTKDVQLIATTPGNFEMNRFDLLPGEKRIVKFTPYSIRAWAPELFVGGASKLKSKALFVRAISLNNVIKTTSP
;
A
#
# COMPACT_ATOMS: atom_id res chain seq x y z
N LEU A 1 -28.60 -8.64 -7.63
CA LEU A 1 -27.23 -8.38 -7.12
C LEU A 1 -27.34 -7.46 -5.91
N LYS A 2 -26.82 -7.86 -4.74
CA LYS A 2 -26.50 -6.89 -3.69
C LYS A 2 -25.05 -6.46 -3.93
N LEU A 3 -24.84 -5.17 -4.19
CA LEU A 3 -23.51 -4.59 -4.24
C LEU A 3 -23.13 -4.30 -2.80
N GLU A 4 -22.36 -5.19 -2.19
CA GLU A 4 -21.76 -4.95 -0.88
C GLU A 4 -20.35 -4.40 -1.10
N ASP A 5 -20.03 -3.29 -0.44
CA ASP A 5 -18.69 -2.71 -0.48
C ASP A 5 -17.72 -3.64 0.27
N VAL A 6 -16.92 -4.38 -0.50
CA VAL A 6 -15.89 -5.26 0.06
C VAL A 6 -14.61 -4.47 0.32
N PRO A 7 -14.11 -4.41 1.56
CA PRO A 7 -12.92 -3.64 1.87
C PRO A 7 -11.67 -4.26 1.26
N VAL A 8 -10.79 -3.42 0.71
CA VAL A 8 -9.42 -3.81 0.37
C VAL A 8 -8.57 -3.73 1.64
N ILE A 9 -7.96 -4.85 2.00
CA ILE A 9 -7.16 -4.99 3.21
C ILE A 9 -5.70 -4.74 2.86
N VAL A 10 -5.05 -3.85 3.61
CA VAL A 10 -3.60 -3.58 3.51
C VAL A 10 -2.95 -3.89 4.85
N LYS A 11 -1.89 -4.70 4.85
CA LYS A 11 -1.14 -5.07 6.06
C LYS A 11 0.36 -5.01 5.80
N PRO A 12 1.19 -4.64 6.80
CA PRO A 12 2.63 -4.76 6.69
C PRO A 12 3.03 -6.21 6.39
N PHE A 13 3.91 -6.42 5.40
CA PHE A 13 4.41 -7.74 5.05
C PHE A 13 5.72 -8.01 5.78
N THR A 14 5.74 -9.02 6.65
CA THR A 14 6.86 -9.32 7.55
C THR A 14 8.01 -10.10 6.90
N GLY A 15 7.90 -10.45 5.61
CA GLY A 15 8.96 -11.16 4.88
C GLY A 15 10.05 -10.27 4.28
N GLY A 16 9.97 -8.95 4.46
CA GLY A 16 10.98 -8.00 3.99
C GLY A 16 12.16 -7.83 4.96
N ASN A 17 13.35 -7.54 4.40
CA ASN A 17 14.51 -7.20 5.22
C ASN A 17 14.28 -5.85 5.93
N LYS A 18 14.31 -5.85 7.27
CA LYS A 18 13.99 -4.70 8.13
C LYS A 18 14.95 -3.51 7.96
N ASP A 19 16.14 -3.73 7.42
CA ASP A 19 17.15 -2.70 7.18
C ASP A 19 17.04 -2.06 5.78
N SER A 20 15.96 -2.35 5.05
CA SER A 20 15.75 -1.83 3.71
C SER A 20 15.18 -0.41 3.74
N GLU A 21 15.61 0.42 2.79
CA GLU A 21 15.03 1.77 2.57
C GLU A 21 13.58 1.75 2.03
N PHE A 22 12.97 0.56 1.94
CA PHE A 22 11.62 0.36 1.45
C PHE A 22 10.82 -0.51 2.43
N VAL A 23 9.49 -0.40 2.36
CA VAL A 23 8.54 -1.16 3.16
C VAL A 23 7.66 -2.00 2.24
N LEU A 24 7.38 -3.24 2.64
CA LEU A 24 6.49 -4.13 1.90
C LEU A 24 5.11 -4.20 2.56
N TYR A 25 4.07 -4.25 1.73
CA TYR A 25 2.68 -4.41 2.16
C TYR A 25 2.04 -5.59 1.41
N GLU A 26 1.24 -6.38 2.13
CA GLU A 26 0.31 -7.33 1.53
C GLU A 26 -1.04 -6.63 1.33
N VAL A 27 -1.55 -6.66 0.10
CA VAL A 27 -2.85 -6.14 -0.30
C VAL A 27 -3.71 -7.33 -0.71
N SER A 28 -4.94 -7.38 -0.19
CA SER A 28 -5.87 -8.47 -0.47
C SER A 28 -7.33 -8.01 -0.42
N SER A 29 -8.20 -8.76 -1.06
CA SER A 29 -9.66 -8.55 -1.07
C SER A 29 -10.34 -9.90 -1.23
N SER A 30 -11.53 -10.06 -0.64
CA SER A 30 -12.35 -11.26 -0.80
C SER A 30 -13.20 -11.24 -2.07
N ALA A 31 -13.21 -10.13 -2.81
CA ALA A 31 -13.95 -9.97 -4.07
C ALA A 31 -13.04 -9.45 -5.18
N PHE A 32 -13.52 -9.57 -6.42
CA PHE A 32 -12.83 -8.97 -7.55
C PHE A 32 -12.89 -7.45 -7.38
N THR A 33 -11.70 -6.87 -7.36
CA THR A 33 -11.49 -5.48 -6.99
C THR A 33 -10.70 -4.82 -8.11
N LYS A 34 -11.34 -3.93 -8.84
CA LYS A 34 -10.72 -3.29 -10.01
C LYS A 34 -9.99 -2.01 -9.61
N ASP A 35 -8.90 -1.70 -10.31
CA ASP A 35 -8.19 -0.41 -10.24
C ASP A 35 -7.80 -0.01 -8.80
N VAL A 36 -7.24 -0.95 -8.03
CA VAL A 36 -6.80 -0.72 -6.65
C VAL A 36 -5.76 0.38 -6.60
N GLN A 37 -6.10 1.49 -5.94
CA GLN A 37 -5.23 2.62 -5.75
C GLN A 37 -4.69 2.68 -4.32
N LEU A 38 -3.38 2.63 -4.19
CA LEU A 38 -2.64 2.78 -2.93
C LEU A 38 -2.27 4.24 -2.70
N ILE A 39 -2.50 4.70 -1.46
CA ILE A 39 -2.17 6.04 -1.00
C ILE A 39 -1.45 5.91 0.35
N ALA A 40 -0.31 6.57 0.48
CA ALA A 40 0.46 6.65 1.72
C ALA A 40 0.36 8.07 2.32
N THR A 41 0.40 8.18 3.64
CA THR A 41 0.52 9.46 4.35
C THR A 41 1.92 10.07 4.28
N THR A 42 2.92 9.27 3.93
CA THR A 42 4.31 9.70 3.77
C THR A 42 4.62 9.87 2.28
N PRO A 43 5.34 10.94 1.89
CA PRO A 43 5.81 11.09 0.51
C PRO A 43 6.70 9.92 0.08
N GLY A 44 6.40 9.35 -1.07
CA GLY A 44 7.13 8.23 -1.64
C GLY A 44 6.39 7.63 -2.82
N ASN A 45 6.89 6.52 -3.34
CA ASN A 45 6.31 5.82 -4.47
C ASN A 45 6.02 4.36 -4.14
N PHE A 46 4.90 3.88 -4.66
CA PHE A 46 4.65 2.44 -4.78
C PHE A 46 5.23 1.96 -6.11
N GLU A 47 5.90 0.81 -6.10
CA GLU A 47 6.38 0.14 -7.31
C GLU A 47 5.22 -0.26 -8.25
N MET A 48 4.05 -0.53 -7.66
CA MET A 48 2.84 -0.88 -8.39
C MET A 48 1.65 -0.13 -7.79
N ASN A 49 0.81 0.42 -8.66
CA ASN A 49 -0.42 1.12 -8.28
C ASN A 49 -1.45 0.98 -9.42
N ARG A 50 -2.75 1.15 -9.13
CA ARG A 50 -3.86 0.95 -10.09
C ARG A 50 -3.83 -0.44 -10.75
N PHE A 51 -3.91 -1.47 -9.91
CA PHE A 51 -3.92 -2.87 -10.36
C PHE A 51 -5.25 -3.54 -10.01
N ASP A 52 -5.59 -4.57 -10.76
CA ASP A 52 -6.73 -5.44 -10.44
C ASP A 52 -6.31 -6.52 -9.46
N LEU A 53 -7.22 -6.88 -8.55
CA LEU A 53 -7.01 -7.92 -7.56
C LEU A 53 -8.12 -8.97 -7.66
N LEU A 54 -7.72 -10.23 -7.81
CA LEU A 54 -8.65 -11.35 -7.85
C LEU A 54 -9.12 -11.72 -6.43
N PRO A 55 -10.32 -12.32 -6.28
CA PRO A 55 -10.80 -12.81 -4.98
C PRO A 55 -9.78 -13.74 -4.31
N GLY A 56 -9.37 -13.42 -3.09
CA GLY A 56 -8.43 -14.23 -2.30
C GLY A 56 -6.96 -14.10 -2.70
N GLU A 57 -6.65 -13.31 -3.74
CA GLU A 57 -5.28 -13.02 -4.12
C GLU A 57 -4.59 -12.16 -3.05
N LYS A 58 -3.34 -12.52 -2.75
CA LYS A 58 -2.44 -11.74 -1.91
C LYS A 58 -1.36 -11.11 -2.77
N ARG A 59 -1.44 -9.80 -2.96
CA ARG A 59 -0.44 -9.05 -3.73
C ARG A 59 0.54 -8.37 -2.78
N ILE A 60 1.83 -8.60 -2.97
CA ILE A 60 2.87 -7.88 -2.26
C ILE A 60 3.25 -6.64 -3.07
N VAL A 61 3.25 -5.48 -2.42
CA VAL A 61 3.60 -4.20 -3.02
C VAL A 61 4.71 -3.53 -2.22
N LYS A 62 5.65 -2.90 -2.93
CA LYS A 62 6.78 -2.18 -2.35
C LYS A 62 6.50 -0.69 -2.33
N PHE A 63 6.73 -0.07 -1.17
CA PHE A 63 6.71 1.38 -0.99
C PHE A 63 8.10 1.89 -0.64
N THR A 64 8.60 2.86 -1.39
CA THR A 64 9.86 3.54 -1.13
C THR A 64 9.58 5.00 -0.75
N PRO A 65 9.78 5.41 0.53
CA PRO A 65 9.69 6.80 0.92
C PRO A 65 10.74 7.65 0.20
N TYR A 66 10.41 8.90 -0.11
CA TYR A 66 11.40 9.82 -0.63
C TYR A 66 12.44 10.15 0.44
N SER A 67 13.72 9.99 0.10
CA SER A 67 14.81 10.44 0.95
C SER A 67 14.97 11.94 0.82
N ILE A 68 14.67 12.69 1.89
CA ILE A 68 14.87 14.15 1.95
C ILE A 68 16.35 14.48 1.68
N ARG A 69 17.30 13.61 2.07
CA ARG A 69 18.72 13.78 1.73
C ARG A 69 18.99 13.83 0.22
N ALA A 70 18.21 13.10 -0.58
CA ALA A 70 18.41 13.04 -2.02
C ALA A 70 17.71 14.21 -2.74
N TRP A 71 16.59 14.71 -2.20
CA TRP A 71 15.75 15.72 -2.86
C TRP A 71 15.98 17.16 -2.38
N ALA A 72 16.41 17.35 -1.14
CA ALA A 72 16.68 18.65 -0.54
C ALA A 72 17.79 18.53 0.54
N PRO A 73 19.03 18.18 0.15
CA PRO A 73 20.14 17.99 1.07
C PRO A 73 20.44 19.22 1.94
N GLU A 74 20.17 20.42 1.45
CA GLU A 74 20.31 21.71 2.15
C GLU A 74 19.35 21.86 3.33
N LEU A 75 18.20 21.18 3.30
CA LEU A 75 17.24 21.15 4.41
C LEU A 75 17.65 20.12 5.48
N PHE A 76 18.68 19.32 5.22
CA PHE A 76 19.24 18.35 6.16
C PHE A 76 20.20 19.04 7.14
N VAL A 77 19.66 19.90 7.99
CA VAL A 77 20.43 20.61 9.03
C VAL A 77 20.73 19.63 10.17
N GLY A 78 21.96 19.11 10.20
CA GLY A 78 22.63 18.59 11.40
C GLY A 78 21.90 17.52 12.22
N GLY A 79 22.25 16.26 11.99
CA GLY A 79 21.98 15.16 12.92
C GLY A 79 21.10 14.08 12.32
N ALA A 80 21.45 12.83 12.56
CA ALA A 80 20.67 11.66 12.21
C ALA A 80 19.36 11.64 13.03
N SER A 81 18.43 12.53 12.67
CA SER A 81 17.03 12.35 13.02
C SER A 81 16.59 11.14 12.23
N LYS A 82 16.77 9.94 12.82
CA LYS A 82 15.98 8.76 12.50
C LYS A 82 14.56 9.30 12.46
N LEU A 83 14.01 9.46 11.24
CA LEU A 83 12.63 9.85 11.02
C LEU A 83 11.85 9.00 12.02
N LYS A 84 11.37 9.61 13.12
CA LYS A 84 10.51 8.89 14.06
C LYS A 84 9.42 8.37 13.17
N SER A 85 9.28 7.05 13.09
CA SER A 85 8.28 6.32 12.33
C SER A 85 6.95 7.06 12.47
N LYS A 86 6.70 8.03 11.59
CA LYS A 86 5.41 8.67 11.45
C LYS A 86 4.63 7.53 10.83
N ALA A 87 3.75 6.95 11.63
CA ALA A 87 3.03 5.74 11.29
C ALA A 87 2.63 5.77 9.81
N LEU A 88 3.27 4.91 9.02
CA LEU A 88 3.07 4.83 7.59
C LEU A 88 1.72 4.15 7.38
N PHE A 89 0.68 4.97 7.22
CA PHE A 89 -0.65 4.47 6.92
C PHE A 89 -0.80 4.38 5.41
N VAL A 90 -0.92 3.16 4.92
CA VAL A 90 -1.29 2.87 3.53
C VAL A 90 -2.76 2.48 3.51
N ARG A 91 -3.53 3.19 2.70
CA ARG A 91 -4.91 2.83 2.39
C ARG A 91 -5.02 2.41 0.93
N ALA A 92 -5.92 1.47 0.68
CA ALA A 92 -6.31 1.08 -0.66
C ALA A 92 -7.76 1.54 -0.90
N ILE A 93 -8.01 2.10 -2.08
CA ILE A 93 -9.35 2.45 -2.55
C ILE A 93 -9.57 1.69 -3.85
N SER A 94 -10.76 1.10 -4.03
CA SER A 94 -11.18 0.55 -5.32
C SER A 94 -12.35 1.37 -5.84
N LEU A 95 -12.38 1.58 -7.15
CA LEU A 95 -13.47 2.27 -7.82
C LEU A 95 -14.63 1.33 -8.14
N ASN A 96 -14.42 0.00 -8.15
CA ASN A 96 -15.46 -0.99 -8.46
C ASN A 96 -15.19 -2.32 -7.74
N ASN A 97 -16.05 -2.66 -6.78
CA ASN A 97 -16.09 -3.97 -6.14
C ASN A 97 -17.31 -4.75 -6.65
N VAL A 98 -17.09 -5.93 -7.23
CA VAL A 98 -18.19 -6.77 -7.72
C VAL A 98 -18.08 -8.16 -7.12
N ILE A 99 -19.08 -8.55 -6.34
CA ILE A 99 -19.22 -9.92 -5.84
C ILE A 99 -20.05 -10.72 -6.85
N LYS A 100 -19.52 -11.85 -7.32
CA LYS A 100 -20.36 -12.91 -7.92
C LYS A 100 -20.95 -13.74 -6.78
N THR A 101 -22.21 -13.52 -6.43
CA THR A 101 -22.95 -14.47 -5.60
C THR A 101 -23.43 -15.60 -6.52
N THR A 102 -22.77 -16.76 -6.47
CA THR A 102 -23.45 -18.01 -6.77
C THR A 102 -24.19 -18.45 -5.50
N SER A 103 -25.49 -18.60 -5.58
CA SER A 103 -26.33 -19.20 -4.53
C SER A 103 -27.44 -19.99 -5.19
N PRO A 104 -27.96 -21.03 -4.52
CA PRO A 104 -27.30 -22.26 -4.05
C PRO A 104 -27.14 -23.31 -5.16
#